data_AF-A0AAW2RI89-F1
#
_entry.id   AF-A0AAW2RI89-F1
#
_cell.length_a   1.000
_cell.length_b   1.000
_cell.length_c   1.000
_cell.angle_alpha   90.00
_cell.angle_beta   90.00
_cell.angle_gamma   90.00
#
_symmetry.space_group_name_H-M   'P 1'
#
loop_
_entity.id
_entity.type
_entity.pdbx_description
1 polymer ?
#
loop_
_entity_poly.entity_id
_entity_poly.type
_entity_poly.pdbx_seq_one_letter_code
_entity_poly.pdbx_strand_id
1 'polypeptide(L)'
;MLEIGRAQLDRSFKQLKKTVYHSSGMLSNLSSSWTSKPPLAVKYRFEPSSIEQSGGPKSLCSTLERLLAWEKKLYQEVKSGVPGDDESKLDKTKASITRLQSLIVVTSQAVSTTSSAIIGLRDSDLIPQLVELCHGFMYMWRSMNQFHEVQNDIVQQVRGLVNHTNKGESTSDLHRQATRDLESAVSAWHSSFCRLIKFQRDFVRSLHGWFKLTLIPVNSEPTNGNRELPEVFTFCDEWKLALDRIPDTVASEAIKSFINVVHSISLKQTEELKIKKRTETASKELEKKASSLRNIEKKYYHSYSMVGIGLPDTGPDNGHALDARDPLADKKAELATCQRRVEDEMLKHAKAVEVTRAMTLNNIQTGLPGVFQAMTSFSALMTEALETVCNRSYAI
;
A
#
# COMPACT_ATOMS: atom_id res chain seq x y z
N MET A 1 21.05 -7.10 22.24
CA MET A 1 20.19 -7.76 21.23
C MET A 1 19.19 -6.80 20.59
N LEU A 2 18.92 -5.66 21.24
CA LEU A 2 18.15 -4.55 20.66
C LEU A 2 18.75 -4.00 19.35
N GLU A 3 20.05 -4.16 19.07
CA GLU A 3 20.68 -3.70 17.82
C GLU A 3 20.11 -4.37 16.54
N ILE A 4 19.79 -5.67 16.61
CA ILE A 4 19.26 -6.45 15.48
C ILE A 4 17.81 -6.03 15.19
N GLY A 5 17.01 -5.87 16.25
CA GLY A 5 15.65 -5.33 16.15
C GLY A 5 15.62 -3.86 15.74
N ARG A 6 16.57 -3.03 16.21
CA ARG A 6 16.69 -1.60 15.91
C ARG A 6 16.95 -1.35 14.43
N ALA A 7 17.85 -2.10 13.78
CA ALA A 7 18.09 -1.93 12.34
C ALA A 7 16.83 -2.26 11.50
N GLN A 8 16.08 -3.28 11.92
CA GLN A 8 14.81 -3.67 11.28
C GLN A 8 13.70 -2.65 11.58
N LEU A 9 13.59 -2.17 12.81
CA LEU A 9 12.60 -1.17 13.27
C LEU A 9 12.86 0.22 12.68
N ASP A 10 14.11 0.70 12.67
CA ASP A 10 14.48 1.98 12.07
C ASP A 10 14.27 1.96 10.55
N ARG A 11 14.61 0.84 9.88
CA ARG A 11 14.32 0.69 8.45
C ARG A 11 12.81 0.72 8.21
N SER A 12 12.04 -0.04 8.98
CA SER A 12 10.59 -0.13 8.84
C SER A 12 9.89 1.19 9.18
N PHE A 13 10.33 1.88 10.23
CA PHE A 13 9.80 3.17 10.67
C PHE A 13 10.17 4.32 9.73
N LYS A 14 11.40 4.37 9.21
CA LYS A 14 11.79 5.33 8.16
C LYS A 14 10.99 5.11 6.88
N GLN A 15 10.75 3.85 6.50
CA GLN A 15 9.96 3.51 5.32
C GLN A 15 8.46 3.81 5.55
N LEU A 16 7.95 3.59 6.76
CA LEU A 16 6.59 3.94 7.16
C LEU A 16 6.39 5.46 7.15
N LYS A 17 7.28 6.25 7.78
CA LYS A 17 7.24 7.72 7.70
C LYS A 17 7.25 8.21 6.25
N LYS A 18 8.18 7.72 5.43
CA LYS A 18 8.26 8.10 4.01
C LYS A 18 6.95 7.80 3.27
N THR A 19 6.34 6.64 3.49
CA THR A 19 5.06 6.28 2.88
C THR A 19 3.88 7.08 3.44
N VAL A 20 3.82 7.35 4.75
CA VAL A 20 2.78 8.19 5.37
C VAL A 20 2.82 9.63 4.82
N TYR A 21 4.01 10.20 4.62
CA TYR A 21 4.16 11.53 3.98
C TYR A 21 3.77 11.52 2.49
N HIS A 22 3.98 10.41 1.78
CA HIS A 22 3.57 10.28 0.36
C HIS A 22 2.09 9.92 0.20
N SER A 23 1.51 9.13 1.12
CA SER A 23 0.08 8.79 1.14
C SER A 23 -0.75 9.97 1.64
N SER A 24 -0.26 10.76 2.59
CA SER A 24 -0.90 12.03 3.00
C SER A 24 -0.93 13.03 1.86
N GLY A 25 0.10 13.05 0.99
CA GLY A 25 0.15 13.90 -0.21
C GLY A 25 -0.75 13.43 -1.36
N MET A 26 -1.01 12.11 -1.46
CA MET A 26 -1.95 11.56 -2.45
C MET A 26 -3.41 11.66 -2.01
N LEU A 27 -3.68 11.42 -0.71
CA LEU A 27 -5.02 11.56 -0.13
C LEU A 27 -5.40 13.04 0.09
N SER A 28 -4.45 13.96 0.24
CA SER A 28 -4.72 15.40 0.25
C SER A 28 -5.26 15.93 -1.08
N ASN A 29 -4.96 15.27 -2.21
CA ASN A 29 -5.50 15.63 -3.52
C ASN A 29 -6.97 15.20 -3.69
N LEU A 30 -7.48 14.31 -2.82
CA LEU A 30 -8.89 13.91 -2.76
C LEU A 30 -9.64 14.55 -1.57
N SER A 31 -8.94 15.26 -0.69
CA SER A 31 -9.46 15.75 0.60
C SER A 31 -9.21 17.25 0.79
N SER A 32 -9.58 18.08 -0.19
CA SER A 32 -9.42 19.55 -0.14
C SER A 32 -10.33 20.27 0.88
N SER A 33 -10.75 19.64 1.98
CA SER A 33 -11.67 20.25 2.96
C SER A 33 -11.34 20.04 4.45
N TRP A 34 -10.26 19.35 4.86
CA TRP A 34 -10.11 19.02 6.30
C TRP A 34 -8.72 19.39 6.83
N THR A 35 -8.72 20.34 7.77
CA THR A 35 -7.55 20.99 8.35
C THR A 35 -7.05 20.27 9.60
N SER A 36 -5.79 19.86 9.63
CA SER A 36 -4.86 20.11 10.75
C SER A 36 -3.50 19.46 10.47
N LYS A 37 -2.42 20.23 10.65
CA LYS A 37 -1.03 19.84 10.38
C LYS A 37 -0.47 19.04 11.57
N PRO A 38 0.36 17.99 11.37
CA PRO A 38 1.14 17.40 12.46
C PRO A 38 2.43 18.21 12.72
N PRO A 39 2.90 18.32 13.98
CA PRO A 39 4.02 19.19 14.34
C PRO A 39 5.40 18.55 14.07
N LEU A 40 6.23 19.38 13.44
CA LEU A 40 7.70 19.55 13.47
C LEU A 40 8.60 18.37 13.89
N ALA A 41 9.48 18.01 12.95
CA ALA A 41 10.62 17.12 13.13
C ALA A 41 11.77 17.85 13.84
N VAL A 42 12.16 17.36 15.02
CA VAL A 42 13.39 17.77 15.71
C VAL A 42 14.49 16.74 15.43
N LYS A 43 15.63 17.22 14.94
CA LYS A 43 16.81 16.43 14.58
C LYS A 43 17.88 16.66 15.65
N TYR A 44 18.26 15.63 16.40
CA TYR A 44 19.38 15.72 17.35
C TYR A 44 20.51 14.74 17.04
N ARG A 45 21.73 15.23 17.28
CA ARG A 45 23.03 14.58 17.20
C ARG A 45 23.46 14.25 18.64
N PHE A 46 23.95 13.03 18.86
CA PHE A 46 24.18 12.46 20.21
C PHE A 46 25.62 12.65 20.70
N GLU A 47 25.77 12.90 22.01
CA GLU A 47 27.01 12.95 22.80
C GLU A 47 26.83 12.10 24.08
N PRO A 48 27.78 11.21 24.47
CA PRO A 48 27.54 10.13 25.44
C PRO A 48 27.49 10.57 26.92
N SER A 49 27.73 11.85 27.22
CA SER A 49 27.80 12.42 28.58
C SER A 49 26.44 12.86 29.15
N SER A 50 25.33 12.63 28.44
CA SER A 50 24.00 13.15 28.78
C SER A 50 23.08 12.17 29.53
N ILE A 51 23.62 11.05 30.04
CA ILE A 51 22.82 9.96 30.64
C ILE A 51 22.03 10.37 31.91
N GLU A 52 22.37 11.49 32.57
CA GLU A 52 21.71 11.90 33.82
C GLU A 52 20.90 13.20 33.74
N GLN A 53 20.92 13.94 32.63
CA GLN A 53 20.18 15.22 32.56
C GLN A 53 19.47 15.38 31.23
N SER A 54 18.22 14.93 31.16
CA SER A 54 17.25 15.50 30.24
C SER A 54 15.83 15.29 30.74
N GLY A 55 15.27 16.32 31.36
CA GLY A 55 13.84 16.47 31.66
C GLY A 55 13.01 16.75 30.39
N GLY A 56 13.26 16.02 29.31
CA GLY A 56 12.38 15.99 28.14
C GLY A 56 11.27 14.94 28.30
N PRO A 57 10.16 15.04 27.55
CA PRO A 57 9.07 14.07 27.64
C PRO A 57 9.60 12.65 27.43
N LYS A 58 9.37 11.77 28.40
CA LYS A 58 9.82 10.37 28.42
C LYS A 58 9.15 9.59 27.29
N SER A 59 9.70 9.65 26.09
CA SER A 59 9.20 8.90 24.94
C SER A 59 9.68 7.46 24.97
N LEU A 60 8.88 6.53 24.41
CA LEU A 60 9.29 5.14 24.23
C LEU A 60 10.63 5.00 23.50
N CYS A 61 10.87 5.86 22.51
CA CYS A 61 12.14 5.88 21.78
C CYS A 61 13.33 6.17 22.71
N SER A 62 13.22 7.21 23.55
CA SER A 62 14.29 7.55 24.51
C SER A 62 14.52 6.45 25.56
N THR A 63 13.46 5.78 26.01
CA THR A 63 13.57 4.63 26.94
C THR A 63 14.32 3.47 26.29
N LEU A 64 13.96 3.10 25.05
CA LEU A 64 14.64 2.03 24.31
C LEU A 64 16.10 2.36 24.00
N GLU A 65 16.43 3.62 23.72
CA GLU A 65 17.81 4.07 23.52
C GLU A 65 18.65 3.96 24.80
N ARG A 66 18.10 4.37 25.94
CA ARG A 66 18.75 4.21 27.26
C ARG A 66 18.95 2.73 27.61
N LEU A 67 17.93 1.89 27.38
CA LEU A 67 18.04 0.43 27.57
C LEU A 67 19.15 -0.16 26.70
N LEU A 68 19.24 0.24 25.42
CA LEU A 68 20.30 -0.21 24.52
C LEU A 68 21.69 0.22 25.02
N ALA A 69 21.85 1.43 25.56
CA ALA A 69 23.11 1.87 26.14
C ALA A 69 23.53 1.01 27.34
N TRP A 70 22.58 0.69 28.23
CA TRP A 70 22.82 -0.22 29.34
C TRP A 70 23.13 -1.65 28.88
N GLU A 71 22.45 -2.17 27.85
CA GLU A 71 22.80 -3.48 27.26
C GLU A 71 24.23 -3.51 26.73
N LYS A 72 24.67 -2.44 26.05
CA LYS A 72 26.04 -2.33 25.53
C LYS A 72 27.06 -2.34 26.67
N LYS A 73 26.77 -1.62 27.74
CA LYS A 73 27.62 -1.61 28.94
C LYS A 73 27.70 -3.01 29.56
N LEU A 74 26.55 -3.68 29.76
CA LEU A 74 26.48 -5.03 30.30
C LEU A 74 27.33 -6.01 29.48
N TYR A 75 27.24 -5.94 28.15
CA TYR A 75 28.03 -6.78 27.26
C TYR A 75 29.54 -6.56 27.43
N GLN A 76 30.00 -5.31 27.57
CA GLN A 76 31.41 -5.02 27.80
C GLN A 76 31.90 -5.53 29.15
N GLU A 77 31.08 -5.41 30.20
CA GLU A 77 31.39 -5.92 31.55
C GLU A 77 31.48 -7.45 31.58
N VAL A 78 30.57 -8.15 30.91
CA VAL A 78 30.66 -9.62 30.76
C VAL A 78 31.90 -10.01 29.97
N LYS A 79 32.21 -9.29 28.88
CA LYS A 79 33.37 -9.58 28.03
C LYS A 79 34.71 -9.37 28.76
N SER A 80 34.84 -8.33 29.57
CA SER A 80 36.08 -8.05 30.32
C SER A 80 36.34 -9.01 31.48
N GLY A 81 35.32 -9.76 31.92
CA GLY A 81 35.44 -10.81 32.93
C GLY A 81 35.94 -12.16 32.42
N VAL A 82 36.04 -12.37 31.10
CA VAL A 82 36.52 -13.62 30.51
C VAL A 82 38.05 -13.54 30.38
N PRO A 83 38.83 -14.35 31.13
CA PRO A 83 40.29 -14.34 30.99
C PRO A 83 40.67 -14.76 29.58
N GLY A 84 41.49 -13.95 28.91
CA GLY A 84 42.12 -14.33 27.66
C GLY A 84 43.06 -15.51 27.87
N ASP A 85 43.08 -16.42 26.90
CA ASP A 85 43.95 -17.59 26.82
C ASP A 85 45.41 -17.13 26.64
N ASP A 86 46.06 -16.69 27.72
CA ASP A 86 47.47 -16.32 27.73
C ASP A 86 48.24 -17.29 28.62
N GLU A 87 48.74 -18.31 27.95
CA GLU A 87 49.51 -19.44 28.44
C GLU A 87 50.92 -18.96 28.84
N SER A 88 51.15 -18.63 30.12
CA SER A 88 52.51 -18.56 30.64
C SER A 88 52.67 -18.94 32.13
N LYS A 89 53.14 -20.19 32.30
CA LYS A 89 54.05 -20.72 33.33
C LYS A 89 53.64 -20.59 34.82
N LEU A 90 52.99 -21.68 35.22
CA LEU A 90 52.90 -22.44 36.47
C LEU A 90 53.86 -22.19 37.68
N ASP A 91 54.18 -20.96 38.09
CA ASP A 91 54.91 -20.74 39.38
C ASP A 91 54.31 -19.68 40.34
N LYS A 92 53.07 -19.24 40.12
CA LYS A 92 52.35 -18.31 41.02
C LYS A 92 50.87 -18.64 41.18
N THR A 93 50.53 -19.93 41.22
CA THR A 93 49.15 -20.44 41.18
C THR A 93 48.23 -19.80 42.23
N LYS A 94 48.69 -19.59 43.48
CA LYS A 94 47.88 -18.96 44.53
C LYS A 94 47.59 -17.48 44.25
N ALA A 95 48.58 -16.70 43.83
CA ALA A 95 48.40 -15.28 43.54
C ALA A 95 47.53 -15.07 42.28
N SER A 96 47.69 -15.91 41.27
CA SER A 96 46.84 -15.91 40.07
C SER A 96 45.39 -16.30 40.41
N ILE A 97 45.18 -17.30 41.27
CA ILE A 97 43.85 -17.67 41.77
C ILE A 97 43.21 -16.50 42.54
N THR A 98 43.92 -15.88 43.50
CA THR A 98 43.38 -14.74 44.25
C THR A 98 43.07 -13.55 43.34
N ARG A 99 43.90 -13.27 42.33
CA ARG A 99 43.63 -12.24 41.32
C ARG A 99 42.37 -12.56 40.50
N LEU A 100 42.22 -13.79 40.04
CA LEU A 100 41.03 -14.23 39.30
C LEU A 100 39.78 -14.17 40.17
N GLN A 101 39.86 -14.57 41.45
CA GLN A 101 38.77 -14.45 42.41
C GLN A 101 38.34 -12.99 42.60
N SER A 102 39.28 -12.07 42.80
CA SER A 102 38.97 -10.64 42.88
C SER A 102 38.34 -10.10 41.59
N LEU A 103 38.83 -10.53 40.42
CA LEU A 103 38.27 -10.13 39.13
C LEU A 103 36.83 -10.65 38.96
N ILE A 104 36.57 -11.91 39.30
CA ILE A 104 35.22 -12.52 39.25
C ILE A 104 34.26 -11.74 40.16
N VAL A 105 34.67 -11.41 41.39
CA VAL A 105 33.82 -10.65 42.34
C VAL A 105 33.53 -9.25 41.82
N VAL A 106 34.55 -8.52 41.36
CA VAL A 106 34.40 -7.15 40.84
C VAL A 106 33.52 -7.14 39.58
N THR A 107 33.77 -8.04 38.64
CA THR A 107 32.96 -8.13 37.42
C THR A 107 31.54 -8.58 37.71
N SER A 108 31.33 -9.52 38.63
CA SER A 108 29.99 -9.94 39.07
C SER A 108 29.21 -8.76 39.68
N GLN A 109 29.86 -7.94 40.52
CA GLN A 109 29.23 -6.75 41.10
C GLN A 109 28.89 -5.69 40.04
N ALA A 110 29.76 -5.48 39.05
CA ALA A 110 29.50 -4.57 37.94
C ALA A 110 28.30 -5.04 37.10
N VAL A 111 28.28 -6.32 36.71
CA VAL A 111 27.17 -6.96 35.99
C VAL A 111 25.87 -6.85 36.78
N SER A 112 25.89 -7.10 38.09
CA SER A 112 24.70 -6.97 38.96
C SER A 112 24.17 -5.54 39.01
N THR A 113 25.07 -4.55 39.07
CA THR A 113 24.70 -3.13 39.10
C THR A 113 24.06 -2.69 37.79
N THR A 114 24.68 -3.05 36.66
CA THR A 114 24.15 -2.73 35.33
C THR A 114 22.83 -3.46 35.05
N SER A 115 22.72 -4.74 35.46
CA SER A 115 21.47 -5.50 35.35
C SER A 115 20.33 -4.87 36.16
N SER A 116 20.63 -4.41 37.38
CA SER A 116 19.65 -3.71 38.23
C SER A 116 19.18 -2.40 37.60
N ALA A 117 20.08 -1.65 36.93
CA ALA A 117 19.70 -0.44 36.20
C ALA A 117 18.78 -0.73 35.00
N ILE A 118 19.02 -1.84 34.27
CA ILE A 118 18.14 -2.29 33.17
C ILE A 118 16.75 -2.66 33.70
N ILE A 119 16.70 -3.44 34.79
CA ILE A 119 15.45 -3.86 35.43
C ILE A 119 14.68 -2.63 35.95
N GLY A 120 15.35 -1.72 36.64
CA GLY A 120 14.73 -0.48 37.13
C GLY A 120 14.14 0.35 36.00
N LEU A 121 14.87 0.53 34.89
CA LEU A 121 14.39 1.29 33.74
C LEU A 121 13.24 0.59 33.00
N ARG A 122 13.30 -0.74 32.90
CA ARG A 122 12.22 -1.57 32.35
C ARG A 122 10.95 -1.34 33.17
N ASP A 123 11.05 -1.45 34.49
CA ASP A 123 9.89 -1.44 35.37
C ASP A 123 9.30 -0.04 35.55
N SER A 124 10.15 0.99 35.68
CA SER A 124 9.69 2.36 35.94
C SER A 124 9.21 3.12 34.70
N ASP A 125 9.84 2.88 33.54
CA ASP A 125 9.59 3.68 32.32
C ASP A 125 9.01 2.81 31.19
N LEU A 126 9.61 1.67 30.86
CA LEU A 126 9.21 0.90 29.69
C LEU A 126 7.81 0.28 29.86
N ILE A 127 7.54 -0.41 30.97
CA ILE A 127 6.26 -1.10 31.18
C ILE A 127 5.06 -0.14 31.08
N PRO A 128 5.02 1.00 31.79
CA PRO A 128 3.92 1.96 31.65
C PRO A 128 3.75 2.45 30.20
N GLN A 129 4.85 2.75 29.50
CA GLN A 129 4.81 3.19 28.11
C GLN A 129 4.27 2.12 27.15
N LEU A 130 4.50 0.83 27.45
CA LEU A 130 3.96 -0.27 26.67
C LEU A 130 2.46 -0.46 26.90
N VAL A 131 2.01 -0.30 28.15
CA VAL A 131 0.58 -0.33 28.49
C VAL A 131 -0.15 0.82 27.79
N GLU A 132 0.39 2.03 27.86
CA GLU A 132 -0.14 3.21 27.15
C GLU A 132 -0.16 2.99 25.63
N LEU A 133 0.91 2.41 25.06
CA LEU A 133 0.98 2.12 23.63
C LEU A 133 -0.07 1.08 23.20
N CYS A 134 -0.29 0.03 24.00
CA CYS A 134 -1.29 -0.99 23.71
C CYS A 134 -2.70 -0.37 23.67
N HIS A 135 -3.04 0.46 24.66
CA HIS A 135 -4.29 1.23 24.66
C HIS A 135 -4.37 2.18 23.46
N GLY A 136 -3.29 2.88 23.14
CA GLY A 136 -3.21 3.75 21.97
C GLY A 136 -3.54 3.01 20.67
N PHE A 137 -3.02 1.79 20.49
CA PHE A 137 -3.36 0.94 19.36
C PHE A 137 -4.82 0.50 19.40
N MET A 138 -5.33 0.10 20.56
CA MET A 138 -6.74 -0.29 20.72
C MET A 138 -7.68 0.87 20.30
N TYR A 139 -7.46 2.08 20.81
CA TYR A 139 -8.26 3.26 20.46
C TYR A 139 -8.13 3.67 18.99
N MET A 140 -6.93 3.57 18.42
CA MET A 140 -6.70 3.81 16.99
C MET A 140 -7.50 2.83 16.14
N TRP A 141 -7.43 1.54 16.44
CA TRP A 141 -8.17 0.51 15.70
C TRP A 141 -9.69 0.61 15.90
N ARG A 142 -10.14 0.98 17.12
CA ARG A 142 -11.55 1.27 17.38
C ARG A 142 -12.06 2.42 16.51
N SER A 143 -11.30 3.51 16.43
CA SER A 143 -11.62 4.62 15.52
C SER A 143 -11.63 4.16 14.06
N MET A 144 -10.63 3.37 13.65
CA MET A 144 -10.55 2.83 12.29
C MET A 144 -11.77 1.97 11.93
N ASN A 145 -12.23 1.14 12.88
CA ASN A 145 -13.44 0.34 12.69
C ASN A 145 -14.67 1.22 12.47
N GLN A 146 -14.88 2.24 13.30
CA GLN A 146 -16.00 3.17 13.13
C GLN A 146 -16.01 3.84 11.75
N PHE A 147 -14.84 4.26 11.26
CA PHE A 147 -14.74 4.83 9.91
C PHE A 147 -15.02 3.79 8.81
N HIS A 148 -14.53 2.56 8.97
CA HIS A 148 -14.78 1.49 8.00
C HIS A 148 -16.25 1.04 8.01
N GLU A 149 -16.95 1.05 9.15
CA GLU A 149 -18.41 0.83 9.23
C GLU A 149 -19.16 1.86 8.39
N VAL A 150 -18.89 3.16 8.62
CA VAL A 150 -19.53 4.24 7.85
C VAL A 150 -19.21 4.13 6.36
N GLN A 151 -17.95 3.86 6.01
CA GLN A 151 -17.55 3.67 4.60
C GLN A 151 -18.21 2.45 3.98
N ASN A 152 -18.34 1.35 4.72
CA ASN A 152 -19.04 0.16 4.26
C ASN A 152 -20.51 0.47 3.98
N ASP A 153 -21.20 1.17 4.88
CA ASP A 153 -22.62 1.54 4.70
C ASP A 153 -22.82 2.43 3.46
N ILE A 154 -21.93 3.39 3.23
CA ILE A 154 -21.93 4.21 2.01
C ILE A 154 -21.72 3.33 0.78
N VAL A 155 -20.74 2.43 0.82
CA VAL A 155 -20.39 1.59 -0.32
C VAL A 155 -21.47 0.55 -0.62
N GLN A 156 -22.26 0.09 0.36
CA GLN A 156 -23.41 -0.78 0.07
C GLN A 156 -24.41 -0.11 -0.87
N GLN A 157 -24.54 1.23 -0.82
CA GLN A 157 -25.41 1.98 -1.74
C GLN A 157 -24.92 1.90 -3.19
N VAL A 158 -23.63 1.65 -3.41
CA VAL A 158 -23.07 1.48 -4.76
C VAL A 158 -23.69 0.30 -5.49
N ARG A 159 -24.11 -0.75 -4.77
CA ARG A 159 -24.82 -1.90 -5.36
C ARG A 159 -26.11 -1.51 -6.10
N GLY A 160 -26.73 -0.40 -5.70
CA GLY A 160 -27.95 0.13 -6.31
C GLY A 160 -27.72 1.12 -7.46
N LEU A 161 -26.47 1.45 -7.80
CA LEU A 161 -26.18 2.37 -8.91
C LEU A 161 -26.70 1.81 -10.24
N VAL A 162 -27.61 2.55 -10.86
CA VAL A 162 -28.05 2.27 -12.24
C VAL A 162 -27.34 3.26 -13.16
N ASN A 163 -26.76 2.76 -14.25
CA ASN A 163 -26.15 3.65 -15.23
C ASN A 163 -27.22 4.40 -16.03
N HIS A 164 -27.52 5.64 -15.64
CA HIS A 164 -28.46 6.53 -16.35
C HIS A 164 -27.80 7.37 -17.45
N THR A 165 -26.49 7.21 -17.69
CA THR A 165 -25.81 7.97 -18.76
C THR A 165 -26.39 7.65 -20.13
N ASN A 166 -26.43 8.66 -21.01
CA ASN A 166 -26.90 8.53 -22.38
C ASN A 166 -26.18 7.34 -23.06
N LYS A 167 -26.97 6.40 -23.59
CA LYS A 167 -26.45 5.26 -24.36
C LYS A 167 -25.44 5.77 -25.40
N GLY A 168 -24.18 5.35 -25.30
CA GLY A 168 -23.14 5.65 -26.29
C GLY A 168 -22.00 6.58 -25.87
N GLU A 169 -21.92 7.04 -24.61
CA GLU A 169 -20.76 7.83 -24.16
C GLU A 169 -19.45 7.01 -24.10
N SER A 170 -18.58 7.23 -25.10
CA SER A 170 -17.26 6.60 -25.15
C SER A 170 -16.39 6.99 -23.95
N THR A 171 -15.47 6.09 -23.57
CA THR A 171 -14.42 6.33 -22.59
C THR A 171 -13.63 7.58 -22.97
N SER A 172 -13.62 8.54 -22.04
CA SER A 172 -12.87 9.80 -22.16
C SER A 172 -11.53 9.70 -21.41
N ASP A 173 -10.63 10.66 -21.65
CA ASP A 173 -9.37 10.71 -20.91
C ASP A 173 -9.57 10.94 -19.40
N LEU A 174 -10.62 11.65 -19.00
CA LEU A 174 -11.00 11.81 -17.59
C LEU A 174 -11.38 10.46 -16.94
N HIS A 175 -12.14 9.61 -17.65
CA HIS A 175 -12.48 8.26 -17.16
C HIS A 175 -11.22 7.41 -16.94
N ARG A 176 -10.29 7.47 -17.89
CA ARG A 176 -9.02 6.73 -17.82
C ARG A 176 -8.13 7.25 -16.69
N GLN A 177 -8.09 8.57 -16.51
CA GLN A 177 -7.35 9.18 -15.43
C GLN A 177 -7.92 8.76 -14.07
N ALA A 178 -9.23 8.87 -13.88
CA ALA A 178 -9.90 8.42 -12.65
C ALA A 178 -9.64 6.93 -12.34
N THR A 179 -9.63 6.08 -13.38
CA THR A 179 -9.34 4.64 -13.23
C THR A 179 -7.90 4.40 -12.76
N ARG A 180 -6.92 5.10 -13.33
CA ARG A 180 -5.51 5.02 -12.91
C ARG A 180 -5.29 5.54 -11.49
N ASP A 181 -5.93 6.66 -11.17
CA ASP A 181 -5.81 7.27 -9.84
C ASP A 181 -6.41 6.35 -8.78
N LEU A 182 -7.54 5.71 -9.09
CA LEU A 182 -8.13 4.68 -8.24
C LEU A 182 -7.18 3.48 -8.06
N GLU A 183 -6.63 2.93 -9.14
CA GLU A 183 -5.68 1.79 -9.09
C GLU A 183 -4.47 2.12 -8.21
N SER A 184 -3.91 3.32 -8.39
CA SER A 184 -2.77 3.82 -7.60
C SER A 184 -3.14 3.98 -6.11
N ALA A 185 -4.29 4.59 -5.81
CA ALA A 185 -4.75 4.81 -4.45
C ALA A 185 -4.99 3.48 -3.70
N VAL A 186 -5.66 2.52 -4.34
CA VAL A 186 -5.94 1.20 -3.74
C VAL A 186 -4.64 0.40 -3.56
N SER A 187 -3.69 0.49 -4.51
CA SER A 187 -2.37 -0.15 -4.40
C SER A 187 -1.54 0.43 -3.26
N ALA A 188 -1.57 1.75 -3.09
CA ALA A 188 -0.92 2.44 -1.98
C ALA A 188 -1.56 2.06 -0.63
N TRP A 189 -2.88 1.95 -0.60
CA TRP A 189 -3.63 1.50 0.58
C TRP A 189 -3.24 0.07 0.97
N HIS A 190 -3.27 -0.88 0.03
CA HIS A 190 -2.85 -2.27 0.25
C HIS A 190 -1.44 -2.37 0.82
N SER A 191 -0.50 -1.67 0.20
CA SER A 191 0.90 -1.65 0.63
C SER A 191 1.07 -1.08 2.03
N SER A 192 0.31 -0.04 2.36
CA SER A 192 0.36 0.62 3.67
C SER A 192 -0.26 -0.26 4.76
N PHE A 193 -1.38 -0.91 4.46
CA PHE A 193 -2.03 -1.87 5.34
C PHE A 193 -1.08 -3.03 5.70
N CYS A 194 -0.54 -3.72 4.68
CA CYS A 194 0.38 -4.84 4.90
C CYS A 194 1.60 -4.43 5.74
N ARG A 195 2.12 -3.22 5.50
CA ARG A 195 3.28 -2.71 6.25
C ARG A 195 2.94 -2.38 7.70
N LEU A 196 1.78 -1.78 7.95
CA LEU A 196 1.32 -1.47 9.30
C LEU A 196 1.20 -2.74 10.14
N ILE A 197 0.50 -3.76 9.61
CA ILE A 197 0.30 -5.04 10.32
C ILE A 197 1.64 -5.73 10.58
N LYS A 198 2.49 -5.81 9.55
CA LYS A 198 3.83 -6.38 9.69
C LYS A 198 4.65 -5.65 10.75
N PHE A 199 4.65 -4.32 10.72
CA PHE A 199 5.39 -3.52 11.69
C PHE A 199 4.92 -3.76 13.13
N GLN A 200 3.59 -3.74 13.38
CA GLN A 200 3.05 -4.00 14.71
C GLN A 200 3.44 -5.39 15.22
N ARG A 201 3.32 -6.43 14.38
CA ARG A 201 3.75 -7.80 14.72
C ARG A 201 5.24 -7.89 15.02
N ASP A 202 6.09 -7.38 14.13
CA ASP A 202 7.55 -7.46 14.28
C ASP A 202 8.03 -6.68 15.51
N PHE A 203 7.43 -5.51 15.77
CA PHE A 203 7.70 -4.71 16.96
C PHE A 203 7.39 -5.46 18.25
N VAL A 204 6.16 -5.98 18.38
CA VAL A 204 5.72 -6.69 19.60
C VAL A 204 6.50 -7.99 19.78
N ARG A 205 6.81 -8.74 18.72
CA ARG A 205 7.65 -9.95 18.81
C ARG A 205 9.08 -9.64 19.28
N SER A 206 9.68 -8.57 18.75
CA SER A 206 11.02 -8.14 19.15
C SER A 206 11.05 -7.74 20.62
N LEU A 207 10.05 -6.97 21.04
CA LEU A 207 9.87 -6.54 22.41
C LEU A 207 9.66 -7.73 23.35
N HIS A 208 8.74 -8.64 23.01
CA HIS A 208 8.48 -9.86 23.78
C HIS A 208 9.75 -10.71 23.93
N GLY A 209 10.50 -10.92 22.84
CA GLY A 209 11.76 -11.66 22.86
C GLY A 209 12.81 -11.01 23.76
N TRP A 210 12.93 -9.68 23.71
CA TRP A 210 13.78 -8.91 24.61
C TRP A 210 13.34 -9.04 26.06
N PHE A 211 12.06 -8.83 26.34
CA PHE A 211 11.50 -8.83 27.69
C PHE A 211 11.71 -10.18 28.38
N LYS A 212 11.49 -11.29 27.65
CA LYS A 212 11.73 -12.66 28.14
C LYS A 212 13.16 -12.84 28.69
N LEU A 213 14.16 -12.26 28.04
CA LEU A 213 15.56 -12.37 28.46
C LEU A 213 15.84 -11.58 29.74
N THR A 214 15.13 -10.46 29.95
CA THR A 214 15.27 -9.65 31.18
C THR A 214 14.69 -10.32 32.42
N LEU A 215 13.97 -11.43 32.27
CA LEU A 215 13.39 -12.20 33.38
C LEU A 215 14.34 -13.30 33.89
N ILE A 216 15.43 -13.57 33.16
CA ILE A 216 16.43 -14.57 33.56
C ILE A 216 17.28 -13.96 34.67
N PRO A 217 17.27 -14.50 35.91
CA PRO A 217 18.07 -13.92 36.98
C PRO A 217 19.57 -14.17 36.74
N VAL A 218 20.38 -13.14 36.99
CA VAL A 218 21.83 -13.18 36.77
C VAL A 218 22.55 -14.08 37.79
N ASN A 219 21.98 -14.24 38.99
CA ASN A 219 22.48 -15.11 40.06
C ASN A 219 21.31 -15.92 40.63
N SER A 220 21.20 -17.21 40.30
CA SER A 220 20.28 -18.11 41.01
C SER A 220 20.98 -19.43 41.33
N GLU A 221 21.03 -19.78 42.62
CA GLU A 221 21.10 -21.19 43.04
C GLU A 221 19.85 -21.94 42.53
N PRO A 222 19.93 -23.25 42.26
CA PRO A 222 18.83 -24.01 41.67
C PRO A 222 17.71 -24.19 42.69
N THR A 223 16.82 -23.21 42.80
CA THR A 223 15.61 -23.35 43.61
C THR A 223 14.51 -23.99 42.75
N ASN A 224 14.22 -25.26 43.06
CA ASN A 224 13.05 -25.97 42.58
C ASN A 224 11.77 -25.26 43.06
N GLY A 225 10.88 -24.88 42.14
CA GLY A 225 9.52 -24.46 42.46
C GLY A 225 9.00 -23.39 41.51
N ASN A 226 7.85 -23.69 40.88
CA ASN A 226 7.07 -22.84 39.99
C ASN A 226 7.20 -21.33 40.31
N ARG A 227 8.05 -20.61 39.57
CA ARG A 227 7.94 -19.15 39.49
C ARG A 227 6.80 -18.84 38.54
N GLU A 228 5.67 -18.40 39.08
CA GLU A 228 4.64 -17.74 38.29
C GLU A 228 5.29 -16.63 37.46
N LEU A 229 4.97 -16.60 36.16
CA LEU A 229 5.49 -15.57 35.27
C LEU A 229 4.95 -14.21 35.74
N PRO A 230 5.78 -13.16 35.81
CA PRO A 230 5.31 -11.83 36.18
C PRO A 230 4.13 -11.42 35.30
N GLU A 231 3.09 -10.81 35.89
CA GLU A 231 1.85 -10.41 35.19
C GLU A 231 2.12 -9.57 33.93
N VAL A 232 3.18 -8.77 33.97
CA VAL A 232 3.68 -7.98 32.84
C VAL A 232 4.12 -8.84 31.66
N PHE A 233 4.80 -9.95 31.92
CA PHE A 233 5.22 -10.86 30.86
C PHE A 233 4.01 -11.56 30.24
N THR A 234 3.06 -11.97 31.07
CA THR A 234 1.79 -12.53 30.60
C THR A 234 1.07 -11.54 29.68
N PHE A 235 0.97 -10.27 30.05
CA PHE A 235 0.43 -9.22 29.18
C PHE A 235 1.18 -9.10 27.84
N CYS A 236 2.51 -9.12 27.83
CA CYS A 236 3.29 -9.04 26.60
C CYS A 236 3.12 -10.29 25.71
N ASP A 237 3.02 -11.48 26.31
CA ASP A 237 2.78 -12.74 25.60
C ASP A 237 1.39 -12.76 24.98
N GLU A 238 0.38 -12.34 25.74
CA GLU A 238 -0.99 -12.18 25.25
C GLU A 238 -1.09 -11.20 24.09
N TRP A 239 -0.43 -10.05 24.20
CA TRP A 239 -0.40 -9.05 23.14
C TRP A 239 0.19 -9.64 21.86
N LYS A 240 1.31 -10.36 21.98
CA LYS A 240 1.95 -11.04 20.87
C LYS A 240 1.02 -12.11 20.26
N LEU A 241 0.40 -12.95 21.09
CA LEU A 241 -0.52 -13.99 20.64
C LEU A 241 -1.77 -13.43 19.95
N ALA A 242 -2.34 -12.34 20.49
CA ALA A 242 -3.46 -11.63 19.88
C ALA A 242 -3.09 -11.18 18.46
N LEU A 243 -1.95 -10.51 18.30
CA LEU A 243 -1.48 -10.06 16.98
C LEU A 243 -1.18 -11.22 16.03
N ASP A 244 -0.64 -12.33 16.52
CA ASP A 244 -0.33 -13.51 15.71
C ASP A 244 -1.59 -14.23 15.19
N ARG A 245 -2.72 -14.15 15.93
CA ARG A 245 -3.99 -14.80 15.57
C ARG A 245 -4.88 -14.01 14.62
N ILE A 246 -4.63 -12.71 14.45
CA ILE A 246 -5.47 -11.83 13.64
C ILE A 246 -5.40 -12.20 12.13
N PRO A 247 -6.54 -12.38 11.44
CA PRO A 247 -6.57 -12.84 10.05
C PRO A 247 -6.38 -11.69 9.04
N ASP A 248 -5.19 -11.12 8.96
CA ASP A 248 -4.87 -10.01 8.04
C ASP A 248 -4.87 -10.39 6.55
N THR A 249 -4.74 -11.68 6.25
CA THR A 249 -4.72 -12.21 4.89
C THR A 249 -6.04 -11.97 4.17
N VAL A 250 -7.18 -12.12 4.85
CA VAL A 250 -8.51 -11.93 4.25
C VAL A 250 -8.71 -10.49 3.79
N ALA A 251 -8.40 -9.52 4.67
CA ALA A 251 -8.47 -8.10 4.34
C ALA A 251 -7.46 -7.71 3.25
N SER A 252 -6.23 -8.20 3.34
CA SER A 252 -5.18 -7.95 2.34
C SER A 252 -5.56 -8.45 0.95
N GLU A 253 -6.05 -9.69 0.85
CA GLU A 253 -6.45 -10.28 -0.43
C GLU A 253 -7.74 -9.65 -0.97
N ALA A 254 -8.65 -9.16 -0.11
CA ALA A 254 -9.82 -8.40 -0.56
C ALA A 254 -9.40 -7.09 -1.27
N ILE A 255 -8.50 -6.29 -0.67
CA ILE A 255 -7.98 -5.08 -1.31
C ILE A 255 -7.25 -5.43 -2.62
N LYS A 256 -6.39 -6.45 -2.59
CA LYS A 256 -5.60 -6.89 -3.75
C LYS A 256 -6.47 -7.40 -4.90
N SER A 257 -7.53 -8.15 -4.57
CA SER A 257 -8.53 -8.58 -5.55
C SER A 257 -9.17 -7.36 -6.22
N PHE A 258 -9.51 -6.33 -5.46
CA PHE A 258 -10.08 -5.11 -6.03
C PHE A 258 -9.09 -4.33 -6.91
N ILE A 259 -7.78 -4.33 -6.60
CA ILE A 259 -6.75 -3.79 -7.51
C ILE A 259 -6.84 -4.50 -8.88
N ASN A 260 -6.93 -5.84 -8.89
CA ASN A 260 -7.05 -6.61 -10.13
C ASN A 260 -8.34 -6.28 -10.90
N VAL A 261 -9.45 -6.05 -10.17
CA VAL A 261 -10.72 -5.61 -10.74
C VAL A 261 -10.58 -4.25 -11.44
N VAL A 262 -9.95 -3.27 -10.79
CA VAL A 262 -9.69 -1.94 -11.37
C VAL A 262 -8.74 -2.04 -12.57
N HIS A 263 -7.70 -2.87 -12.48
CA HIS A 263 -6.79 -3.12 -13.58
C HIS A 263 -7.53 -3.69 -14.81
N SER A 264 -8.48 -4.62 -14.60
CA SER A 264 -9.31 -5.17 -15.67
C SER A 264 -10.14 -4.10 -16.39
N ILE A 265 -10.65 -3.11 -15.64
CA ILE A 265 -11.36 -1.94 -16.21
C ILE A 265 -10.41 -1.13 -17.11
N SER A 266 -9.19 -0.86 -16.63
CA SER A 266 -8.16 -0.13 -17.38
C SER A 266 -7.81 -0.82 -18.71
N LEU A 267 -7.73 -2.16 -18.71
CA LEU A 267 -7.52 -2.95 -19.93
C LEU A 267 -8.69 -2.80 -20.91
N LYS A 268 -9.95 -2.85 -20.45
CA LYS A 268 -11.12 -2.64 -21.32
C LYS A 268 -11.21 -1.24 -21.90
N GLN A 269 -10.95 -0.22 -21.10
CA GLN A 269 -10.85 1.16 -21.59
C GLN A 269 -9.77 1.31 -22.68
N THR A 270 -8.65 0.58 -22.54
CA THR A 270 -7.58 0.58 -23.55
C THR A 270 -7.98 -0.13 -24.84
N GLU A 271 -8.71 -1.25 -24.74
CA GLU A 271 -9.29 -1.95 -25.90
C GLU A 271 -10.30 -1.07 -26.65
N GLU A 272 -11.23 -0.44 -25.93
CA GLU A 272 -12.22 0.48 -26.52
C GLU A 272 -11.54 1.62 -27.28
N LEU A 273 -10.52 2.25 -26.68
CA LEU A 273 -9.76 3.33 -27.32
C LEU A 273 -9.06 2.86 -28.61
N LYS A 274 -8.58 1.62 -28.67
CA LYS A 274 -7.99 1.06 -29.90
C LYS A 274 -9.05 0.92 -31.00
N ILE A 275 -10.26 0.48 -30.65
CA ILE A 275 -11.38 0.34 -31.61
C ILE A 275 -11.86 1.72 -32.08
N LYS A 276 -11.94 2.70 -31.17
CA LYS A 276 -12.24 4.10 -31.50
C LYS A 276 -11.28 4.67 -32.54
N LYS A 277 -9.98 4.51 -32.33
CA LYS A 277 -8.95 4.96 -33.29
C LYS A 277 -9.07 4.31 -34.67
N ARG A 278 -9.46 3.02 -34.74
CA ARG A 278 -9.72 2.33 -36.01
C ARG A 278 -10.93 2.92 -36.74
N THR A 279 -12.00 3.18 -35.99
CA THR A 279 -13.23 3.82 -36.50
C THR A 279 -12.94 5.22 -37.05
N GLU A 280 -12.21 6.05 -36.29
CA GLU A 280 -11.79 7.39 -36.74
C GLU A 280 -10.91 7.33 -37.99
N THR A 281 -10.03 6.33 -38.09
CA THR A 281 -9.17 6.13 -39.28
C THR A 281 -10.00 5.76 -40.50
N ALA A 282 -10.94 4.83 -40.36
CA ALA A 282 -11.85 4.44 -41.44
C ALA A 282 -12.74 5.62 -41.89
N SER A 283 -13.24 6.40 -40.94
CA SER A 283 -14.05 7.60 -41.23
C SER A 283 -13.25 8.66 -41.98
N LYS A 284 -11.99 8.90 -41.61
CA LYS A 284 -11.10 9.82 -42.34
C LYS A 284 -10.79 9.33 -43.75
N GLU A 285 -10.62 8.03 -43.94
CA GLU A 285 -10.43 7.42 -45.27
C GLU A 285 -11.65 7.64 -46.16
N LEU A 286 -12.85 7.41 -45.61
CA LEU A 286 -14.13 7.66 -46.28
C LEU A 286 -14.30 9.13 -46.68
N GLU A 287 -14.02 10.06 -45.76
CA GLU A 287 -14.13 11.50 -46.03
C GLU A 287 -13.16 11.95 -47.13
N LYS A 288 -11.94 11.42 -47.13
CA LYS A 288 -10.95 11.67 -48.19
C LYS A 288 -11.41 11.13 -49.54
N LYS A 289 -11.99 9.93 -49.59
CA LYS A 289 -12.53 9.35 -50.83
C LYS A 289 -13.77 10.11 -51.32
N ALA A 290 -14.67 10.49 -50.41
CA ALA A 290 -15.89 11.25 -50.72
C ALA A 290 -15.59 12.67 -51.26
N SER A 291 -14.59 13.35 -50.67
CA SER A 291 -14.13 14.66 -51.17
C SER A 291 -13.42 14.53 -52.53
N SER A 292 -12.59 13.49 -52.71
CA SER A 292 -11.97 13.20 -54.01
C SER A 292 -13.02 12.93 -55.10
N LEU A 293 -14.05 12.13 -54.81
CA LEU A 293 -15.13 11.83 -55.76
C LEU A 293 -15.90 13.09 -56.13
N ARG A 294 -16.31 13.91 -55.14
CA ARG A 294 -17.00 15.20 -55.40
C ARG A 294 -16.17 16.14 -56.28
N ASN A 295 -14.86 16.18 -56.09
CA ASN A 295 -13.96 16.98 -56.92
C ASN A 295 -13.89 16.45 -58.37
N ILE A 296 -13.87 15.13 -58.56
CA ILE A 296 -13.88 14.51 -59.89
C ILE A 296 -15.23 14.76 -60.58
N GLU A 297 -16.35 14.55 -59.88
CA GLU A 297 -17.70 14.84 -60.37
C GLU A 297 -17.81 16.29 -60.81
N LYS A 298 -17.37 17.24 -59.98
CA LYS A 298 -17.37 18.67 -60.31
C LYS A 298 -16.56 18.96 -61.58
N LYS A 299 -15.35 18.40 -61.71
CA LYS A 299 -14.52 18.57 -62.91
C LYS A 299 -15.17 17.97 -64.15
N TYR A 300 -15.68 16.73 -64.03
CA TYR A 300 -16.30 16.01 -65.13
C TYR A 300 -17.53 16.77 -65.68
N TYR A 301 -18.47 17.15 -64.82
CA TYR A 301 -19.66 17.90 -65.23
C TYR A 301 -19.35 19.34 -65.67
N HIS A 302 -18.35 19.99 -65.08
CA HIS A 302 -17.91 21.32 -65.54
C HIS A 302 -17.26 21.27 -66.93
N SER A 303 -16.45 20.25 -67.22
CA SER A 303 -15.88 20.02 -68.55
C SER A 303 -16.96 19.69 -69.58
N TYR A 304 -17.96 18.88 -69.21
CA TYR A 304 -19.10 18.55 -70.09
C TYR A 304 -20.01 19.75 -70.35
N SER A 305 -20.15 20.67 -69.39
CA SER A 305 -20.93 21.91 -69.55
C SER A 305 -20.21 22.97 -70.39
N MET A 306 -18.88 22.92 -70.51
CA MET A 306 -18.06 23.82 -71.35
C MET A 306 -17.98 23.35 -72.80
N VAL A 307 -18.16 22.06 -73.05
CA VAL A 307 -18.37 21.50 -74.39
C VAL A 307 -19.87 21.54 -74.65
N GLY A 308 -20.39 22.71 -75.00
CA GLY A 308 -21.78 22.88 -75.42
C GLY A 308 -22.15 21.81 -76.45
N ILE A 309 -23.36 21.28 -76.35
CA ILE A 309 -23.94 20.32 -77.32
C ILE A 309 -23.83 20.93 -78.73
N GLY A 310 -22.78 20.55 -79.44
CA GLY A 310 -22.76 20.55 -80.90
C GLY A 310 -23.44 19.27 -81.33
N LEU A 311 -24.65 19.40 -81.87
CA LEU A 311 -25.36 18.33 -82.57
C LEU A 311 -24.41 17.69 -83.60
N PRO A 312 -24.11 16.38 -83.55
CA PRO A 312 -23.42 15.73 -84.66
C PRO A 312 -24.43 15.54 -85.78
N ASP A 313 -24.10 16.12 -86.93
CA ASP A 313 -24.79 15.91 -88.19
C ASP A 313 -24.94 14.40 -88.47
N THR A 314 -26.13 14.01 -88.91
CA THR A 314 -26.52 12.65 -89.22
C THR A 314 -25.70 12.09 -90.40
N GLY A 315 -24.64 11.35 -90.10
CA GLY A 315 -23.87 10.56 -91.07
C GLY A 315 -23.95 9.06 -90.74
N PRO A 316 -24.32 8.18 -91.69
CA PRO A 316 -24.65 6.78 -91.41
C PRO A 316 -23.42 5.85 -91.43
N ASP A 317 -22.33 6.24 -90.78
CA ASP A 317 -21.16 5.37 -90.59
C ASP A 317 -20.31 5.89 -89.42
N ASN A 318 -20.68 5.54 -88.20
CA ASN A 318 -19.77 5.61 -87.06
C ASN A 318 -20.26 4.69 -85.94
N GLY A 319 -19.70 3.49 -85.89
CA GLY A 319 -19.93 2.48 -84.85
C GLY A 319 -19.30 2.83 -83.50
N HIS A 320 -19.47 4.05 -83.00
CA HIS A 320 -19.19 4.38 -81.61
C HIS A 320 -20.45 4.11 -80.80
N ALA A 321 -20.62 2.85 -80.39
CA ALA A 321 -21.51 2.51 -79.29
C ALA A 321 -21.19 3.46 -78.13
N LEU A 322 -22.10 4.38 -77.83
CA LEU A 322 -22.03 5.22 -76.65
C LEU A 322 -22.02 4.27 -75.45
N ASP A 323 -20.84 4.05 -74.86
CA ASP A 323 -20.69 3.27 -73.64
C ASP A 323 -21.51 3.97 -72.55
N ALA A 324 -22.72 3.47 -72.32
CA ALA A 324 -23.69 4.01 -71.37
C ALA A 324 -23.29 3.75 -69.90
N ARG A 325 -22.04 3.32 -69.64
CA ARG A 325 -21.51 3.17 -68.29
C ARG A 325 -21.20 4.53 -67.67
N ASP A 326 -21.69 4.72 -66.45
CA ASP A 326 -21.28 5.84 -65.58
C ASP A 326 -19.75 5.81 -65.41
N PRO A 327 -19.00 6.83 -65.90
CA PRO A 327 -17.54 6.87 -65.84
C PRO A 327 -16.98 6.86 -64.41
N LEU A 328 -17.84 7.10 -63.42
CA LEU A 328 -17.50 7.13 -62.00
C LEU A 328 -18.06 5.92 -61.23
N ALA A 329 -18.65 4.93 -61.92
CA ALA A 329 -19.24 3.74 -61.30
C ALA A 329 -18.26 3.03 -60.36
N ASP A 330 -17.02 2.78 -60.80
CA ASP A 330 -16.00 2.10 -60.00
C ASP A 330 -15.62 2.91 -58.74
N LYS A 331 -15.51 4.23 -58.87
CA LYS A 331 -15.20 5.12 -57.73
C LYS A 331 -16.36 5.22 -56.74
N LYS A 332 -17.61 5.21 -57.23
CA LYS A 332 -18.82 5.12 -56.40
C LYS A 332 -18.90 3.76 -55.68
N ALA A 333 -18.53 2.67 -56.35
CA ALA A 333 -18.49 1.32 -55.75
C ALA A 333 -17.38 1.19 -54.68
N GLU A 334 -16.20 1.75 -54.92
CA GLU A 334 -15.12 1.86 -53.93
C GLU A 334 -15.57 2.67 -52.71
N LEU A 335 -16.26 3.80 -52.93
CA LEU A 335 -16.80 4.64 -51.85
C LEU A 335 -17.85 3.88 -51.03
N ALA A 336 -18.78 3.18 -51.69
CA ALA A 336 -19.80 2.37 -51.03
C ALA A 336 -19.20 1.22 -50.20
N THR A 337 -18.07 0.65 -50.64
CA THR A 337 -17.33 -0.34 -49.85
C THR A 337 -16.67 0.30 -48.63
N CYS A 338 -16.11 1.49 -48.79
CA CYS A 338 -15.53 2.25 -47.69
C CYS A 338 -16.59 2.66 -46.66
N GLN A 339 -17.79 3.04 -47.12
CA GLN A 339 -18.94 3.39 -46.30
C GLN A 339 -19.37 2.22 -45.42
N ARG A 340 -19.56 1.03 -46.01
CA ARG A 340 -19.87 -0.20 -45.27
C ARG A 340 -18.83 -0.52 -44.21
N ARG A 341 -17.54 -0.38 -44.53
CA ARG A 341 -16.46 -0.57 -43.57
C ARG A 341 -16.53 0.40 -42.39
N VAL A 342 -16.90 1.66 -42.61
CA VAL A 342 -17.09 2.64 -41.53
C VAL A 342 -18.27 2.24 -40.64
N GLU A 343 -19.39 1.86 -41.24
CA GLU A 343 -20.57 1.38 -40.50
C GLU A 343 -20.25 0.16 -39.62
N ASP A 344 -19.52 -0.81 -40.16
CA ASP A 344 -19.06 -1.98 -39.40
C ASP A 344 -18.16 -1.61 -38.21
N GLU A 345 -17.20 -0.69 -38.41
CA GLU A 345 -16.30 -0.23 -37.34
C GLU A 345 -17.06 0.61 -36.29
N MET A 346 -18.02 1.43 -36.70
CA MET A 346 -18.89 2.19 -35.79
C MET A 346 -19.72 1.26 -34.91
N LEU A 347 -20.27 0.18 -35.47
CA LEU A 347 -21.02 -0.83 -34.72
C LEU A 347 -20.11 -1.56 -33.71
N LYS A 348 -18.88 -1.92 -34.10
CA LYS A 348 -17.89 -2.50 -33.19
C LYS A 348 -17.51 -1.54 -32.06
N HIS A 349 -17.34 -0.25 -32.36
CA HIS A 349 -17.03 0.77 -31.36
C HIS A 349 -18.19 0.94 -30.38
N ALA A 350 -19.44 1.07 -30.86
CA ALA A 350 -20.61 1.18 -30.00
C ALA A 350 -20.76 -0.01 -29.04
N LYS A 351 -20.55 -1.24 -29.56
CA LYS A 351 -20.55 -2.45 -28.73
C LYS A 351 -19.42 -2.44 -27.70
N ALA A 352 -18.22 -2.00 -28.07
CA ALA A 352 -17.09 -1.90 -27.14
C ALA A 352 -17.37 -0.91 -26.00
N VAL A 353 -17.98 0.25 -26.31
CA VAL A 353 -18.40 1.23 -25.30
C VAL A 353 -19.39 0.60 -24.32
N GLU A 354 -20.43 -0.07 -24.81
CA GLU A 354 -21.43 -0.72 -23.97
C GLU A 354 -20.80 -1.75 -23.01
N VAL A 355 -19.93 -2.61 -23.55
CA VAL A 355 -19.20 -3.61 -22.76
C VAL A 355 -18.31 -2.95 -21.70
N THR A 356 -17.53 -1.93 -22.06
CA THR A 356 -16.67 -1.24 -21.08
C THR A 356 -17.49 -0.61 -19.96
N ARG A 357 -18.61 0.05 -20.28
CA ARG A 357 -19.47 0.70 -19.29
C ARG A 357 -20.15 -0.29 -18.36
N ALA A 358 -20.75 -1.35 -18.93
CA ALA A 358 -21.39 -2.40 -18.15
C ALA A 358 -20.38 -3.10 -17.23
N MET A 359 -19.20 -3.44 -17.76
CA MET A 359 -18.14 -4.08 -16.98
C MET A 359 -17.60 -3.17 -15.88
N THR A 360 -17.37 -1.89 -16.16
CA THR A 360 -16.92 -0.91 -15.15
C THR A 360 -17.93 -0.83 -14.00
N LEU A 361 -19.22 -0.67 -14.31
CA LEU A 361 -20.25 -0.58 -13.28
C LEU A 361 -20.31 -1.89 -12.45
N ASN A 362 -20.45 -3.04 -13.12
CA ASN A 362 -20.56 -4.33 -12.43
C ASN A 362 -19.36 -4.61 -11.53
N ASN A 363 -18.15 -4.38 -12.04
CA ASN A 363 -16.91 -4.56 -11.28
C ASN A 363 -16.85 -3.69 -10.02
N ILE A 364 -17.30 -2.43 -10.10
CA ILE A 364 -17.34 -1.54 -8.93
C ILE A 364 -18.43 -1.98 -7.95
N GLN A 365 -19.61 -2.38 -8.44
CA GLN A 365 -20.74 -2.85 -7.62
C GLN A 365 -20.46 -4.14 -6.86
N THR A 366 -19.68 -5.04 -7.46
CA THR A 366 -19.39 -6.35 -6.87
C THR A 366 -18.07 -6.35 -6.10
N GLY A 367 -17.06 -5.62 -6.59
CA GLY A 367 -15.71 -5.61 -6.02
C GLY A 367 -15.57 -4.71 -4.80
N LEU A 368 -16.05 -3.45 -4.88
CA LEU A 368 -15.80 -2.45 -3.84
C LEU A 368 -16.44 -2.79 -2.49
N PRO A 369 -17.71 -3.28 -2.42
CA PRO A 369 -18.31 -3.64 -1.13
C PRO A 369 -17.58 -4.75 -0.38
N GLY A 370 -17.02 -5.72 -1.11
CA GLY A 370 -16.27 -6.82 -0.51
C GLY A 370 -15.03 -6.33 0.24
N VAL A 371 -14.37 -5.27 -0.25
CA VAL A 371 -13.19 -4.69 0.39
C VAL A 371 -13.55 -4.04 1.73
N PHE A 372 -14.58 -3.19 1.75
CA PHE A 372 -14.96 -2.50 2.98
C PHE A 372 -15.56 -3.46 4.00
N GLN A 373 -16.33 -4.46 3.58
CA GLN A 373 -16.80 -5.51 4.48
C GLN A 373 -15.64 -6.26 5.15
N ALA A 374 -14.59 -6.61 4.39
CA ALA A 374 -13.41 -7.28 4.92
C ALA A 374 -12.62 -6.37 5.88
N MET A 375 -12.49 -5.09 5.56
CA MET A 375 -11.77 -4.11 6.40
C MET A 375 -12.51 -3.76 7.69
N THR A 376 -13.84 -3.62 7.65
CA THR A 376 -14.68 -3.48 8.84
C THR A 376 -14.52 -4.70 9.73
N SER A 377 -14.72 -5.91 9.18
CA SER A 377 -14.59 -7.16 9.95
C SER A 377 -13.19 -7.30 10.58
N PHE A 378 -12.14 -6.99 9.81
CA PHE A 378 -10.77 -7.04 10.30
C PHE A 378 -10.50 -6.05 11.43
N SER A 379 -10.92 -4.80 11.27
CA SER A 379 -10.68 -3.75 12.27
C SER A 379 -11.48 -4.00 13.56
N ALA A 380 -12.71 -4.51 13.46
CA ALA A 380 -13.47 -4.98 14.63
C ALA A 380 -12.75 -6.09 15.39
N LEU A 381 -12.28 -7.15 14.70
CA LEU A 381 -11.52 -8.25 15.32
C LEU A 381 -10.22 -7.76 15.97
N MET A 382 -9.52 -6.83 15.32
CA MET A 382 -8.31 -6.23 15.87
C MET A 382 -8.61 -5.42 17.14
N THR A 383 -9.69 -4.64 17.14
CA THR A 383 -10.13 -3.89 18.32
C THR A 383 -10.46 -4.83 19.48
N GLU A 384 -11.26 -5.87 19.26
CA GLU A 384 -11.64 -6.85 20.28
C GLU A 384 -10.42 -7.58 20.86
N ALA A 385 -9.51 -8.01 19.99
CA ALA A 385 -8.28 -8.67 20.39
C ALA A 385 -7.40 -7.75 21.26
N LEU A 386 -7.24 -6.49 20.88
CA LEU A 386 -6.46 -5.52 21.65
C LEU A 386 -7.17 -5.10 22.95
N GLU A 387 -8.50 -5.02 22.95
CA GLU A 387 -9.28 -4.73 24.16
C GLU A 387 -9.11 -5.84 25.21
N THR A 388 -9.12 -7.10 24.78
CA THR A 388 -8.81 -8.25 25.66
C THR A 388 -7.43 -8.12 26.29
N VAL A 389 -6.43 -7.72 25.51
CA VAL A 389 -5.05 -7.51 25.98
C VAL A 389 -4.97 -6.30 26.93
N CYS A 390 -5.63 -5.20 26.61
CA CYS A 390 -5.67 -4.00 27.45
C CYS A 390 -6.30 -4.29 28.81
N ASN A 391 -7.35 -5.12 28.87
CA ASN A 391 -7.97 -5.50 30.13
C ASN A 391 -7.01 -6.24 31.09
N ARG A 392 -6.00 -6.95 30.55
CA ARG A 392 -4.97 -7.60 31.35
C ARG A 392 -3.97 -6.63 31.96
N SER A 393 -3.82 -5.44 31.40
CA SER A 393 -2.88 -4.48 31.95
C SER A 393 -3.37 -3.84 33.24
N TYR A 394 -4.63 -4.02 33.65
CA TYR A 394 -5.12 -3.55 34.95
C TYR A 394 -4.55 -4.33 36.13
N ALA A 395 -3.96 -5.51 35.87
CA ALA A 395 -3.23 -6.27 36.87
C ALA A 395 -1.77 -5.79 37.04
N ILE A 396 -1.28 -4.95 36.12
CA ILE A 396 0.08 -4.37 36.12
C ILE A 396 0.04 -3.00 36.80
#